data_AF-A0A1F8TX49-F1
#
_entry.id   AF-A0A1F8TX49-F1
#
_cell.length_a   1.000
_cell.length_b   1.000
_cell.length_c   1.000
_cell.angle_alpha   90.00
_cell.angle_beta   90.00
_cell.angle_gamma   90.00
#
_symmetry.space_group_name_H-M   'P 1'
#
loop_
_entity.id
_entity.type
_entity.pdbx_description
1 polymer ?
#
loop_
_entity_poly.entity_id
_entity_poly.type
_entity_poly.pdbx_seq_one_letter_code
_entity_poly.pdbx_strand_id
1 'polypeptide(L)'
;MINNLGNNKSFAIEYELISNPNHENGILKESWGKFSVLIENKDICEYKIEDKVYKYEWNLINVVDWLCVNLEFIIGHDPFPLPIKADDVLSLIQVCDEFESSEDDEMYLWYQAKSLWLIRHSWFNNRDGSILSNVYFRRVQDEIEIAWDNSFFEEEGVSFTYPKGVYKVHKDEFKDIIFKFLNEILYCIESKLLGNMNNDIKHIKELQRKIRLIR
;
A
#
# COMPACT_ATOMS: atom_id res chain seq x y z
N MET A 1 -16.34 10.27 10.18
CA MET A 1 -15.49 11.48 10.25
C MET A 1 -14.27 11.16 9.44
N ILE A 2 -13.99 11.98 8.42
CA ILE A 2 -12.83 11.81 7.56
C ILE A 2 -11.59 12.29 8.32
N ASN A 3 -10.58 11.44 8.43
CA ASN A 3 -9.28 11.77 9.01
C ASN A 3 -8.30 12.05 7.87
N ASN A 4 -7.69 13.24 7.87
CA ASN A 4 -6.68 13.63 6.88
C ASN A 4 -5.34 13.85 7.60
N LEU A 5 -4.32 13.13 7.15
CA LEU A 5 -3.00 13.05 7.77
C LEU A 5 -1.93 13.44 6.75
N GLY A 6 -1.33 14.62 6.93
CA GLY A 6 -0.27 15.13 6.05
C GLY A 6 -0.67 16.45 5.38
N ASN A 7 -0.11 16.68 4.19
CA ASN A 7 -0.42 17.85 3.37
C ASN A 7 -0.80 17.39 1.97
N ASN A 8 -2.06 17.63 1.58
CA ASN A 8 -2.57 17.21 0.27
C ASN A 8 -1.75 17.76 -0.90
N LYS A 9 -1.04 18.89 -0.74
CA LYS A 9 -0.19 19.47 -1.79
C LYS A 9 1.14 18.73 -1.98
N SER A 10 1.57 17.94 -1.00
CA SER A 10 2.74 17.07 -1.08
C SER A 10 2.28 15.61 -1.01
N PHE A 11 2.20 15.07 0.21
CA PHE A 11 1.78 13.72 0.51
C PHE A 11 0.81 13.73 1.71
N ALA A 12 -0.30 13.02 1.58
CA ALA A 12 -1.22 12.77 2.67
C ALA A 12 -1.92 11.42 2.54
N ILE A 13 -2.35 10.89 3.68
CA ILE A 13 -3.30 9.78 3.78
C ILE A 13 -4.62 10.34 4.27
N GLU A 14 -5.71 9.98 3.59
CA GLU A 14 -7.06 10.24 4.06
C GLU A 14 -7.81 8.92 4.25
N TYR A 15 -8.52 8.77 5.37
CA TYR A 15 -9.31 7.57 5.62
C TYR A 15 -10.54 7.83 6.49
N GLU A 16 -11.53 6.95 6.35
CA GLU A 16 -12.74 6.95 7.15
C GLU A 16 -13.21 5.51 7.38
N LEU A 17 -13.39 5.11 8.65
CA LEU A 17 -14.08 3.86 8.97
C LEU A 17 -15.59 4.08 8.90
N ILE A 18 -16.29 3.22 8.15
CA ILE A 18 -17.75 3.27 7.96
C ILE A 18 -18.38 1.93 8.32
N SER A 19 -19.71 1.87 8.31
CA SER A 19 -20.42 0.60 8.54
C SER A 19 -20.14 -0.39 7.42
N ASN A 20 -19.71 -1.59 7.79
CA ASN A 20 -19.51 -2.67 6.83
C ASN A 20 -20.86 -3.08 6.20
N PRO A 21 -20.99 -3.06 4.86
CA PRO A 21 -22.21 -3.46 4.17
C PRO A 21 -22.42 -4.98 4.12
N ASN A 22 -21.39 -5.76 4.46
CA ASN A 22 -21.36 -7.22 4.42
C ASN A 22 -21.59 -7.83 5.81
N HIS A 23 -21.98 -9.10 5.85
CA HIS A 23 -22.19 -9.87 7.09
C HIS A 23 -20.87 -10.40 7.71
N GLU A 24 -19.81 -9.59 7.64
CA GLU A 24 -18.52 -9.92 8.24
C GLU A 24 -18.54 -9.70 9.76
N ASN A 25 -17.57 -10.31 10.44
CA ASN A 25 -17.41 -10.20 11.89
C ASN A 25 -15.98 -9.85 12.25
N GLY A 26 -15.78 -9.44 13.51
CA GLY A 26 -14.44 -9.21 14.04
C GLY A 26 -13.72 -8.06 13.34
N ILE A 27 -12.42 -8.23 13.15
CA ILE A 27 -11.54 -7.21 12.55
C ILE A 27 -11.98 -6.75 11.17
N LEU A 28 -12.52 -7.65 10.33
CA LEU A 28 -13.00 -7.31 8.99
C LEU A 28 -14.18 -6.35 9.08
N LYS A 29 -15.14 -6.63 9.96
CA LYS A 29 -16.28 -5.74 10.23
C LYS A 29 -15.82 -4.36 10.69
N GLU A 30 -14.92 -4.30 11.65
CA GLU A 30 -14.54 -3.05 12.31
C GLU A 30 -13.51 -2.21 11.52
N SER A 31 -12.92 -2.79 10.47
CA SER A 31 -11.95 -2.14 9.59
C SER A 31 -12.50 -1.70 8.23
N TRP A 32 -13.79 -1.93 7.94
CA TRP A 32 -14.40 -1.47 6.69
C TRP A 32 -14.36 0.06 6.60
N GLY A 33 -13.91 0.59 5.48
CA GLY A 33 -13.68 2.02 5.34
C GLY A 33 -13.27 2.48 3.96
N LYS A 34 -13.22 3.79 3.81
CA LYS A 34 -12.67 4.49 2.64
C LYS A 34 -11.23 4.88 2.92
N PHE A 35 -10.39 4.82 1.90
CA PHE A 35 -8.99 5.20 2.01
C PHE A 35 -8.48 5.84 0.72
N SER A 36 -7.63 6.84 0.86
CA SER A 36 -7.07 7.64 -0.21
C SER A 36 -5.59 7.91 0.06
N VAL A 37 -4.80 7.87 -1.01
CA VAL A 37 -3.43 8.36 -1.00
C VAL A 37 -3.39 9.62 -1.85
N LEU A 38 -3.15 10.76 -1.20
CA LEU A 38 -3.18 12.07 -1.83
C LEU A 38 -1.74 12.51 -2.15
N ILE A 39 -1.46 12.72 -3.43
CA ILE A 39 -0.18 13.21 -3.95
C ILE A 39 -0.46 14.43 -4.83
N GLU A 40 0.07 15.60 -4.49
CA GLU A 40 -0.17 16.85 -5.23
C GLU A 40 -1.66 17.16 -5.50
N ASN A 41 -2.53 16.87 -4.52
CA ASN A 41 -4.00 16.97 -4.54
C ASN A 41 -4.68 15.95 -5.47
N LYS A 42 -3.98 14.89 -5.87
CA LYS A 42 -4.51 13.79 -6.68
C LYS A 42 -4.68 12.57 -5.78
N ASP A 43 -5.89 12.01 -5.72
CA ASP A 43 -6.13 10.73 -5.05
C ASP A 43 -5.77 9.58 -6.00
N ILE A 44 -4.63 8.93 -5.77
CA ILE A 44 -4.16 7.84 -6.64
C ILE A 44 -4.98 6.55 -6.45
N CYS A 45 -5.84 6.50 -5.42
CA CYS A 45 -6.79 5.40 -5.19
C CYS A 45 -8.19 5.70 -5.79
N GLU A 46 -8.40 6.89 -6.37
CA GLU A 46 -9.66 7.24 -7.03
C GLU A 46 -9.78 6.55 -8.38
N TYR A 47 -10.92 5.93 -8.61
CA TYR A 47 -11.20 5.22 -9.86
C TYR A 47 -12.61 5.49 -10.36
N LYS A 48 -12.84 5.12 -11.61
CA LYS A 48 -14.09 5.26 -12.32
C LYS A 48 -14.54 3.91 -12.84
N ILE A 49 -15.83 3.65 -12.66
CA ILE A 49 -16.54 2.59 -13.37
C ILE A 49 -17.59 3.31 -14.19
N GLU A 50 -17.52 3.12 -15.51
CA GLU A 50 -18.25 3.95 -16.47
C GLU A 50 -17.88 5.44 -16.25
N ASP A 51 -18.84 6.29 -15.91
CA ASP A 51 -18.64 7.72 -15.67
C ASP A 51 -18.75 8.12 -14.18
N LYS A 52 -18.86 7.15 -13.28
CA LYS A 52 -18.99 7.41 -11.84
C LYS A 52 -17.64 7.30 -11.16
N VAL A 53 -17.31 8.35 -10.40
CA VAL A 53 -16.08 8.42 -9.60
C VAL A 53 -16.32 7.76 -8.24
N TYR A 54 -15.38 6.90 -7.85
CA TYR A 54 -15.37 6.17 -6.59
C TYR A 54 -14.05 6.41 -5.88
N LYS A 55 -14.11 6.45 -4.54
CA LYS A 55 -12.94 6.29 -3.69
C LYS A 55 -12.76 4.80 -3.40
N TYR A 56 -11.53 4.38 -3.14
CA TYR A 56 -11.27 3.04 -2.62
C TYR A 56 -12.04 2.82 -1.32
N GLU A 57 -12.77 1.69 -1.26
CA GLU A 57 -13.57 1.27 -0.12
C GLU A 57 -13.44 -0.25 0.07
N TRP A 58 -12.94 -0.68 1.22
CA TRP A 58 -12.79 -2.10 1.58
C TRP A 58 -12.47 -2.29 3.07
N ASN A 59 -12.09 -3.51 3.48
CA ASN A 59 -11.44 -3.79 4.76
C ASN A 59 -10.04 -3.15 4.79
N LEU A 60 -9.93 -1.99 5.44
CA LEU A 60 -8.68 -1.23 5.54
C LEU A 60 -7.58 -1.99 6.30
N ILE A 61 -7.95 -3.02 7.07
CA ILE A 61 -6.97 -3.88 7.73
C ILE A 61 -5.99 -4.50 6.73
N ASN A 62 -6.40 -4.76 5.49
CA ASN A 62 -5.53 -5.37 4.48
C ASN A 62 -4.34 -4.47 4.11
N VAL A 63 -4.59 -3.16 3.98
CA VAL A 63 -3.55 -2.14 3.75
C VAL A 63 -2.70 -1.95 5.01
N VAL A 64 -3.33 -1.91 6.17
CA VAL A 64 -2.67 -1.73 7.47
C VAL A 64 -1.73 -2.91 7.78
N ASP A 65 -2.17 -4.14 7.55
CA ASP A 65 -1.37 -5.36 7.74
C ASP A 65 -0.13 -5.32 6.86
N TRP A 66 -0.31 -5.03 5.57
CA TRP A 66 0.81 -4.96 4.63
C TRP A 66 1.83 -3.90 5.06
N LEU A 67 1.37 -2.70 5.42
CA LEU A 67 2.25 -1.64 5.90
C LEU A 67 2.97 -2.06 7.17
N CYS A 68 2.28 -2.58 8.18
CA CYS A 68 2.90 -3.01 9.44
C CYS A 68 3.95 -4.11 9.25
N VAL A 69 3.78 -4.98 8.27
CA VAL A 69 4.72 -6.07 7.96
C VAL A 69 5.91 -5.57 7.14
N ASN A 70 5.70 -4.65 6.20
CA ASN A 70 6.72 -4.33 5.19
C ASN A 70 7.40 -2.96 5.37
N LEU A 71 6.94 -2.14 6.31
CA LEU A 71 7.46 -0.79 6.51
C LEU A 71 8.98 -0.75 6.79
N GLU A 72 9.55 -1.80 7.37
CA GLU A 72 11.00 -1.91 7.60
C GLU A 72 11.79 -1.97 6.29
N PHE A 73 11.27 -2.60 5.24
CA PHE A 73 11.92 -2.68 3.92
C PHE A 73 11.77 -1.36 3.16
N ILE A 74 10.65 -0.65 3.37
CA ILE A 74 10.38 0.64 2.75
C ILE A 74 11.27 1.75 3.34
N ILE A 75 11.38 1.84 4.67
CA ILE A 75 12.19 2.89 5.35
C ILE A 75 13.67 2.48 5.44
N GLY A 76 13.92 1.18 5.57
CA GLY A 76 15.26 0.60 5.64
C GLY A 76 15.97 0.64 4.29
N HIS A 77 17.09 -0.09 4.21
CA HIS A 77 17.84 -0.23 2.98
C HIS A 77 17.57 -1.62 2.38
N ASP A 78 16.57 -1.72 1.51
CA ASP A 78 16.25 -2.90 0.71
C ASP A 78 16.26 -2.54 -0.80
N PRO A 79 17.44 -2.48 -1.43
CA PRO A 79 17.58 -2.04 -2.81
C PRO A 79 16.97 -3.07 -3.77
N PHE A 80 16.67 -2.63 -5.00
CA PHE A 80 16.23 -3.54 -6.06
C PHE A 80 17.30 -4.63 -6.28
N PRO A 81 16.95 -5.92 -6.29
CA PRO A 81 17.91 -7.01 -6.09
C PRO A 81 18.69 -7.40 -7.36
N LEU A 82 18.31 -6.86 -8.51
CA LEU A 82 18.84 -7.24 -9.81
C LEU A 82 19.82 -6.18 -10.34
N PRO A 83 20.84 -6.55 -11.12
CA PRO A 83 21.91 -5.67 -11.58
C PRO A 83 21.47 -4.73 -12.72
N ILE A 84 20.32 -4.09 -12.57
CA ILE A 84 19.73 -3.15 -13.54
C ILE A 84 19.73 -1.74 -12.97
N LYS A 85 19.69 -0.74 -13.86
CA LYS A 85 19.64 0.68 -13.48
C LYS A 85 18.52 1.36 -14.25
N ALA A 86 17.66 2.07 -13.52
CA ALA A 86 16.66 2.97 -14.05
C ALA A 86 16.33 4.03 -12.99
N ASP A 87 15.65 5.10 -13.42
CA ASP A 87 15.41 6.28 -12.58
C ASP A 87 14.35 6.05 -11.49
N ASP A 88 13.37 5.20 -11.79
CA ASP A 88 12.23 4.87 -10.93
C ASP A 88 11.92 3.35 -10.96
N VAL A 89 11.12 2.89 -10.00
CA VAL A 89 10.75 1.48 -9.86
C VAL A 89 9.92 0.94 -11.02
N LEU A 90 9.07 1.75 -11.68
CA LEU A 90 8.30 1.28 -12.84
C LEU A 90 9.25 1.00 -14.01
N SER A 91 10.22 1.89 -14.23
CA SER A 91 11.28 1.69 -15.22
C SER A 91 12.18 0.50 -14.87
N LEU A 92 12.50 0.28 -13.59
CA LEU A 92 13.24 -0.91 -13.15
C LEU A 92 12.46 -2.20 -13.44
N ILE A 93 11.16 -2.22 -13.13
CA ILE A 93 10.28 -3.36 -13.39
C ILE A 93 10.23 -3.65 -14.90
N GLN A 94 10.08 -2.61 -15.73
CA GLN A 94 10.04 -2.75 -17.18
C GLN A 94 11.35 -3.35 -17.73
N VAL A 95 12.51 -2.78 -17.38
CA VAL A 95 13.81 -3.31 -17.82
C VAL A 95 14.03 -4.74 -17.29
N CYS A 96 13.53 -5.04 -16.10
CA CYS A 96 13.59 -6.38 -15.53
C CYS A 96 12.75 -7.40 -16.32
N ASP A 97 11.63 -6.98 -16.90
CA ASP A 97 10.74 -7.83 -17.70
C ASP A 97 11.24 -8.10 -19.12
N GLU A 98 12.21 -7.32 -19.59
CA GLU A 98 12.89 -7.54 -20.87
C GLU A 98 14.03 -8.56 -20.77
N PHE A 99 14.29 -9.11 -19.57
CA PHE A 99 15.37 -10.08 -19.38
C PHE A 99 15.03 -11.43 -20.02
N GLU A 100 15.94 -11.90 -20.87
CA GLU A 100 15.90 -13.24 -21.45
C GLU A 100 17.24 -13.95 -21.16
N SER A 101 17.15 -15.22 -20.79
CA SER A 101 18.30 -16.12 -20.69
C SER A 101 17.96 -17.45 -21.35
N SER A 102 18.97 -18.09 -21.95
CA SER A 102 18.86 -19.46 -22.45
C SER A 102 18.98 -20.50 -21.34
N GLU A 103 19.38 -20.09 -20.13
CA GLU A 103 19.53 -20.96 -18.96
C GLU A 103 18.29 -20.82 -18.05
N ASP A 104 17.51 -21.89 -17.94
CA ASP A 104 16.26 -21.91 -17.18
C ASP A 104 16.46 -21.52 -15.70
N ASP A 105 17.55 -21.95 -15.08
CA ASP A 105 17.88 -21.65 -13.68
C ASP A 105 18.15 -20.15 -13.48
N GLU A 106 18.81 -19.50 -14.43
CA GLU A 106 19.08 -18.06 -14.38
C GLU A 106 17.76 -17.28 -14.50
N MET A 107 16.91 -17.67 -15.45
CA MET A 107 15.58 -17.09 -15.63
C MET A 107 14.74 -17.26 -14.36
N TYR A 108 14.73 -18.45 -13.75
CA TYR A 108 13.98 -18.71 -12.52
C TYR A 108 14.45 -17.82 -11.36
N LEU A 109 15.77 -17.76 -11.12
CA LEU A 109 16.35 -16.95 -10.05
C LEU A 109 16.10 -15.45 -10.26
N TRP A 110 16.12 -14.99 -11.51
CA TRP A 110 15.80 -13.61 -11.88
C TRP A 110 14.38 -13.22 -11.47
N TYR A 111 13.38 -14.00 -11.91
CA TYR A 111 11.97 -13.74 -11.57
C TYR A 111 11.68 -13.94 -10.08
N GLN A 112 12.33 -14.90 -9.43
CA GLN A 112 12.18 -15.11 -7.99
C GLN A 112 12.69 -13.89 -7.20
N ALA A 113 13.87 -13.37 -7.54
CA ALA A 113 14.44 -12.19 -6.87
C ALA A 113 13.53 -10.97 -7.03
N LYS A 114 13.06 -10.70 -8.26
CA LYS A 114 12.08 -9.64 -8.54
C LYS A 114 10.82 -9.82 -7.70
N SER A 115 10.18 -10.98 -7.78
CA SER A 115 8.90 -11.25 -7.12
C SER A 115 8.97 -11.09 -5.60
N LEU A 116 10.02 -11.64 -4.97
CA LEU A 116 10.23 -11.49 -3.52
C LEU A 116 10.37 -10.03 -3.10
N TRP A 117 11.06 -9.21 -3.90
CA TRP A 117 11.17 -7.78 -3.64
C TRP A 117 9.82 -7.07 -3.84
N LEU A 118 9.10 -7.35 -4.93
CA LEU A 118 7.79 -6.74 -5.17
C LEU A 118 6.76 -7.02 -4.06
N ILE A 119 6.77 -8.21 -3.46
CA ILE A 119 5.87 -8.53 -2.33
C ILE A 119 6.11 -7.62 -1.12
N ARG A 120 7.36 -7.20 -0.91
CA ARG A 120 7.75 -6.30 0.20
C ARG A 120 7.60 -4.83 -0.15
N HIS A 121 7.55 -4.50 -1.43
CA HIS A 121 7.56 -3.12 -1.92
C HIS A 121 6.25 -2.69 -2.60
N SER A 122 5.28 -3.59 -2.83
CA SER A 122 3.92 -3.26 -3.27
C SER A 122 2.86 -3.95 -2.44
N TRP A 123 1.84 -3.20 -2.04
CA TRP A 123 0.68 -3.71 -1.31
C TRP A 123 -0.35 -4.41 -2.20
N PHE A 124 -0.11 -4.50 -3.51
CA PHE A 124 -1.14 -4.90 -4.45
C PHE A 124 -1.63 -6.34 -4.26
N ASN A 125 -0.77 -7.21 -3.74
CA ASN A 125 -1.13 -8.59 -3.41
C ASN A 125 -2.03 -8.69 -2.17
N ASN A 126 -2.14 -7.63 -1.38
CA ASN A 126 -3.02 -7.54 -0.21
C ASN A 126 -4.41 -6.96 -0.54
N ARG A 127 -4.75 -6.75 -1.83
CA ARG A 127 -6.04 -6.15 -2.18
C ARG A 127 -7.26 -7.00 -1.86
N ASP A 128 -7.10 -8.32 -1.70
CA ASP A 128 -8.19 -9.24 -1.30
C ASP A 128 -9.48 -9.08 -2.15
N GLY A 129 -9.31 -8.96 -3.48
CA GLY A 129 -10.41 -8.76 -4.43
C GLY A 129 -10.91 -7.32 -4.60
N SER A 130 -10.37 -6.35 -3.83
CA SER A 130 -10.72 -4.94 -3.96
C SER A 130 -10.02 -4.22 -5.12
N ILE A 131 -10.56 -3.07 -5.52
CA ILE A 131 -9.99 -2.15 -6.53
C ILE A 131 -8.94 -1.25 -5.85
N LEU A 132 -7.91 -1.87 -5.26
CA LEU A 132 -6.80 -1.15 -4.63
C LEU A 132 -5.78 -0.72 -5.69
N SER A 133 -5.33 0.53 -5.65
CA SER A 133 -4.25 0.98 -6.53
C SER A 133 -2.99 0.13 -6.35
N ASN A 134 -2.34 -0.26 -7.43
CA ASN A 134 -1.04 -0.90 -7.42
C ASN A 134 0.05 0.14 -7.18
N VAL A 135 0.47 0.28 -5.92
CA VAL A 135 1.47 1.25 -5.48
C VAL A 135 2.73 0.53 -5.02
N TYR A 136 3.88 0.99 -5.50
CA TYR A 136 5.21 0.59 -5.11
C TYR A 136 5.84 1.66 -4.22
N PHE A 137 6.52 1.22 -3.16
CA PHE A 137 7.24 2.07 -2.23
C PHE A 137 8.70 1.62 -2.17
N ARG A 138 9.66 2.52 -2.36
CA ARG A 138 11.08 2.20 -2.12
C ARG A 138 11.84 3.41 -1.59
N ARG A 139 12.86 3.16 -0.78
CA ARG A 139 13.78 4.23 -0.38
C ARG A 139 14.78 4.55 -1.49
N VAL A 140 14.93 5.84 -1.78
CA VAL A 140 15.98 6.38 -2.64
C VAL A 140 16.68 7.49 -1.86
N GLN A 141 17.87 7.18 -1.32
CA GLN A 141 18.62 8.09 -0.45
C GLN A 141 17.80 8.52 0.79
N ASP A 142 17.40 9.79 0.85
CA ASP A 142 16.59 10.38 1.93
C ASP A 142 15.13 10.63 1.54
N GLU A 143 14.71 10.08 0.40
CA GLU A 143 13.33 10.10 -0.06
C GLU A 143 12.73 8.68 -0.08
N ILE A 144 11.41 8.62 0.04
CA ILE A 144 10.62 7.44 -0.34
C ILE A 144 9.99 7.75 -1.70
N GLU A 145 10.33 6.94 -2.68
CA GLU A 145 9.64 6.91 -3.96
C GLU A 145 8.33 6.16 -3.79
N ILE A 146 7.25 6.79 -4.25
CA ILE A 146 5.90 6.25 -4.36
C ILE A 146 5.57 6.25 -5.84
N ALA A 147 5.49 5.06 -6.44
CA ALA A 147 5.15 4.90 -7.83
C ALA A 147 3.90 4.05 -7.99
N TRP A 148 3.08 4.30 -9.00
CA TRP A 148 1.87 3.53 -9.23
C TRP A 148 1.63 3.32 -10.71
N ASP A 149 1.05 2.17 -11.03
CA ASP A 149 0.59 1.82 -12.36
C ASP A 149 -0.66 0.92 -12.26
N ASN A 150 -1.81 1.50 -12.56
CA ASN A 150 -3.13 0.91 -12.46
C ASN A 150 -3.73 0.60 -13.85
N SER A 151 -2.96 0.75 -14.93
CA SER A 151 -3.51 0.60 -16.29
C SER A 151 -4.04 -0.79 -16.59
N PHE A 152 -3.62 -1.82 -15.86
CA PHE A 152 -4.15 -3.18 -16.02
C PHE A 152 -5.65 -3.32 -15.65
N PHE A 153 -6.20 -2.40 -14.84
CA PHE A 153 -7.62 -2.41 -14.50
C PHE A 153 -8.54 -1.98 -15.66
N GLU A 154 -7.98 -1.33 -16.69
CA GLU A 154 -8.77 -0.85 -17.84
C GLU A 154 -9.45 -2.00 -18.59
N GLU A 155 -8.78 -3.16 -18.66
CA GLU A 155 -9.33 -4.39 -19.26
C GLU A 155 -10.55 -4.92 -18.50
N GLU A 156 -10.69 -4.58 -17.21
CA GLU A 156 -11.80 -4.95 -16.34
C GLU A 156 -12.91 -3.88 -16.30
N GLY A 157 -12.81 -2.83 -17.13
CA GLY A 157 -13.79 -1.73 -17.18
C GLY A 157 -13.64 -0.71 -16.04
N VAL A 158 -12.49 -0.72 -15.35
CA VAL A 158 -12.16 0.18 -14.25
C VAL A 158 -11.04 1.11 -14.70
N SER A 159 -11.23 2.42 -14.59
CA SER A 159 -10.20 3.41 -14.95
C SER A 159 -9.83 4.29 -13.76
N PHE A 160 -8.58 4.26 -13.34
CA PHE A 160 -8.11 5.15 -12.28
C PHE A 160 -8.04 6.59 -12.79
N THR A 161 -8.48 7.58 -11.99
CA THR A 161 -8.43 8.99 -12.40
C THR A 161 -6.98 9.44 -12.67
N TYR A 162 -6.04 8.88 -11.91
CA TYR A 162 -4.61 9.08 -12.07
C TYR A 162 -3.93 7.71 -12.22
N PRO A 163 -3.93 7.12 -13.43
CA PRO A 163 -3.63 5.70 -13.60
C PRO A 163 -2.16 5.35 -13.40
N LYS A 164 -1.23 6.28 -13.66
CA LYS A 164 0.20 6.04 -13.56
C LYS A 164 0.95 7.28 -13.07
N GLY A 165 2.01 7.07 -12.30
CA GLY A 165 2.88 8.16 -11.87
C GLY A 165 3.98 7.74 -10.90
N VAL A 166 4.87 8.68 -10.63
CA VAL A 166 5.98 8.55 -9.68
C VAL A 166 6.09 9.85 -8.91
N TYR A 167 6.24 9.75 -7.59
CA TYR A 167 6.45 10.88 -6.69
C TYR A 167 7.49 10.51 -5.64
N LYS A 168 8.26 11.50 -5.18
CA LYS A 168 9.23 11.32 -4.10
C LYS A 168 8.86 12.23 -2.94
N VAL A 169 8.75 11.64 -1.76
CA VAL A 169 8.48 12.35 -0.51
C VAL A 169 9.67 12.21 0.40
N HIS A 170 9.99 13.25 1.17
CA HIS A 170 11.07 13.16 2.15
C HIS A 170 10.77 12.03 3.15
N LYS A 171 11.77 11.22 3.47
CA LYS A 171 11.61 10.02 4.30
C LYS A 171 10.98 10.33 5.66
N ASP A 172 11.35 11.43 6.29
CA ASP A 172 10.80 11.81 7.59
C ASP A 172 9.32 12.23 7.50
N GLU A 173 8.92 12.94 6.44
CA GLU A 173 7.51 13.28 6.18
C GLU A 173 6.68 12.01 5.95
N PHE A 174 7.19 11.07 5.14
CA PHE A 174 6.55 9.77 4.93
C PHE A 174 6.39 9.00 6.24
N LYS A 175 7.47 8.90 7.03
CA LYS A 175 7.46 8.22 8.33
C LYS A 175 6.38 8.81 9.23
N ASP A 176 6.39 10.13 9.42
CA ASP A 176 5.46 10.80 10.33
C ASP A 176 4.00 10.54 9.94
N ILE A 177 3.68 10.64 8.65
CA ILE A 177 2.32 10.42 8.15
C ILE A 177 1.90 8.95 8.30
N ILE A 178 2.73 8.00 7.86
CA ILE A 178 2.41 6.57 7.91
C ILE A 178 2.33 6.07 9.36
N PHE A 179 3.26 6.45 10.24
CA PHE A 179 3.17 6.07 11.65
C PHE A 179 1.94 6.66 12.33
N LYS A 180 1.56 7.91 12.02
CA LYS A 180 0.34 8.50 12.55
C LYS A 180 -0.89 7.72 12.09
N PHE A 181 -0.99 7.44 10.79
CA PHE A 181 -2.06 6.63 10.21
C PHE A 181 -2.19 5.27 10.90
N LEU A 182 -1.11 4.50 10.97
CA LEU A 182 -1.12 3.16 11.54
C LEU A 182 -1.50 3.15 13.02
N ASN A 183 -1.00 4.11 13.81
CA ASN A 183 -1.35 4.19 15.22
C ASN A 183 -2.82 4.56 15.43
N GLU A 184 -3.34 5.54 14.68
CA GLU A 184 -4.73 5.98 14.81
C GLU A 184 -5.71 4.89 14.35
N ILE A 185 -5.49 4.28 13.19
CA ILE A 185 -6.42 3.27 12.65
C ILE A 185 -6.43 1.98 13.50
N LEU A 186 -5.27 1.50 13.96
CA LEU A 186 -5.20 0.32 14.82
C LEU A 186 -5.89 0.57 16.17
N TYR A 187 -5.70 1.76 16.76
CA TYR A 187 -6.41 2.14 17.97
C TYR A 187 -7.92 2.18 17.77
N CYS A 188 -8.37 2.79 16.66
CA CYS A 188 -9.80 2.84 16.32
C CYS A 188 -10.40 1.44 16.15
N ILE A 189 -9.73 0.54 15.42
CA ILE A 189 -10.20 -0.84 15.21
C ILE A 189 -10.23 -1.59 16.56
N GLU A 190 -9.15 -1.54 17.35
CA GLU A 190 -9.08 -2.21 18.64
C GLU A 190 -10.21 -1.78 19.58
N SER A 191 -10.51 -0.48 19.62
CA SER A 191 -11.56 0.08 20.49
C SER A 191 -12.97 -0.41 20.19
N LYS A 192 -13.21 -0.91 18.97
CA LYS A 192 -14.50 -1.44 18.52
C LYS A 192 -14.59 -2.96 18.64
N LEU A 193 -13.46 -3.67 18.78
CA LEU A 193 -13.44 -5.10 18.98
C LEU A 193 -14.01 -5.46 20.35
N LEU A 194 -14.87 -6.48 20.38
CA LEU A 194 -15.45 -6.99 21.61
C LEU A 194 -14.46 -7.93 22.33
N GLY A 195 -14.52 -7.97 23.66
CA GLY A 195 -13.57 -8.75 24.48
C GLY A 195 -13.60 -10.27 24.26
N ASN A 196 -14.58 -10.82 23.54
CA ASN A 196 -14.62 -12.22 23.13
C ASN A 196 -13.83 -12.51 21.83
N MET A 197 -13.34 -11.48 21.13
CA MET A 197 -12.58 -11.59 19.88
C MET A 197 -11.07 -11.68 20.15
N ASN A 198 -10.66 -12.70 20.93
CA ASN A 198 -9.29 -12.81 21.44
C ASN A 198 -8.22 -12.89 20.34
N ASN A 199 -8.51 -13.53 19.21
CA ASN A 199 -7.57 -13.66 18.10
C ASN A 199 -7.35 -12.32 17.38
N ASP A 200 -8.43 -11.58 17.11
CA ASP A 200 -8.35 -10.26 16.44
C ASP A 200 -7.61 -9.25 17.31
N ILE A 201 -7.90 -9.22 18.62
CA ILE A 201 -7.19 -8.37 19.57
C ILE A 201 -5.70 -8.75 19.62
N LYS A 202 -5.37 -10.04 19.58
CA LYS A 202 -3.98 -10.51 19.54
C LYS A 202 -3.28 -10.06 18.26
N HIS A 203 -3.96 -10.15 17.10
CA HIS A 203 -3.45 -9.70 15.81
C HIS A 203 -3.14 -8.21 15.81
N ILE A 204 -4.10 -7.36 16.20
CA ILE A 204 -3.89 -5.90 16.35
C ILE A 204 -2.69 -5.60 17.25
N LYS A 205 -2.57 -6.28 18.40
CA LYS A 205 -1.44 -6.08 19.33
C LYS A 205 -0.11 -6.49 18.71
N GLU A 206 -0.08 -7.50 17.86
CA GLU A 206 1.11 -7.89 17.11
C GLU A 206 1.53 -6.80 16.11
N LEU A 207 0.58 -6.23 15.37
CA LEU A 207 0.84 -5.12 14.43
C LEU A 207 1.36 -3.89 15.17
N GLN A 208 0.71 -3.50 16.28
CA GLN A 208 1.17 -2.40 17.13
C GLN A 208 2.59 -2.64 17.66
N ARG A 209 2.94 -3.89 18.00
CA ARG A 209 4.29 -4.26 18.42
C ARG A 209 5.30 -4.09 17.28
N LYS A 210 4.97 -4.53 16.06
CA LYS A 210 5.84 -4.35 14.87
C LYS A 210 6.13 -2.87 14.62
N ILE A 211 5.11 -2.02 14.63
CA ILE A 211 5.24 -0.57 14.46
C ILE A 211 6.20 0.04 15.49
N ARG A 212 6.08 -0.33 16.77
CA ARG A 212 6.93 0.19 17.84
C ARG A 212 8.41 -0.18 17.69
N LEU A 213 8.72 -1.28 16.99
CA LEU A 213 10.10 -1.73 16.77
C LEU A 213 10.78 -1.01 15.60
N ILE A 214 10.00 -0.44 14.67
CA ILE A 214 10.51 0.22 13.45
C ILE A 214 10.65 1.74 13.65
N ARG A 215 9.96 2.29 14.65
CA ARG A 215 9.93 3.74 14.94
C ARG A 215 11.27 4.26 15.44
#